data_AF-A0A7J0A0V5-F1
#
_entry.id   AF-A0A7J0A0V5-F1
#
_cell.length_a   1.000
_cell.length_b   1.000
_cell.length_c   1.000
_cell.angle_alpha   90.00
_cell.angle_beta   90.00
_cell.angle_gamma   90.00
#
_symmetry.space_group_name_H-M   'P 1'
#
loop_
_entity.id
_entity.type
_entity.pdbx_description
1 polymer ?
#
loop_
_entity_poly.entity_id
_entity_poly.type
_entity_poly.pdbx_seq_one_letter_code
_entity_poly.pdbx_strand_id
1 'polypeptide(L)'
;MWKDFFYFTKTERQGIIVLVVLILGAFATPKLFTLFVHPKEMDAAEQERFEKELNEFISSLEETRPHRKPAGTSFRSSPKRETRLTVFDPNTADSMTFLSLGLPSWMAKNILRYRSKQGRFHRPEDFRKIYGLTEEQYKTLLPYIQIAKSSEPEETRDTVQLLTAQSTQRDTIFKYHPGTVISLNSADTTELKKIPGIGSVIARKIVNYRKRLGAFCRIEQLQEIQLKAEKLRPWFSIDAGQIHRINLNKASLERMTYHPYINFYQAKVIVEYRKKKGSIKSLKQLSLYEEFTPADLERLEPYVCCDL
;
A
#
# COMPACT_ATOMS: atom_id res chain seq x y z
N MET A 1 38.19 -40.15 4.91
CA MET A 1 36.97 -39.64 5.56
C MET A 1 36.24 -38.58 4.71
N TRP A 2 36.28 -38.61 3.37
CA TRP A 2 35.57 -37.61 2.51
C TRP A 2 34.49 -38.24 1.62
N LYS A 3 34.30 -39.57 1.68
CA LYS A 3 33.36 -40.29 0.81
C LYS A 3 31.92 -40.29 1.33
N ASP A 4 31.68 -39.84 2.56
CA ASP A 4 30.36 -39.89 3.20
C ASP A 4 29.59 -38.55 3.11
N PHE A 5 30.22 -37.48 2.62
CA PHE A 5 29.59 -36.15 2.48
C PHE A 5 28.75 -35.99 1.20
N PHE A 6 28.76 -36.97 0.29
CA PHE A 6 28.14 -36.87 -1.04
C PHE A 6 27.07 -37.93 -1.32
N TYR A 7 26.35 -38.40 -0.29
CA TYR A 7 25.17 -39.24 -0.48
C TYR A 7 23.91 -38.39 -0.58
N PHE A 8 23.62 -37.89 -1.78
CA PHE A 8 22.33 -37.26 -2.07
C PHE A 8 21.30 -38.31 -2.47
N THR A 9 20.11 -38.22 -1.89
CA THR A 9 18.96 -39.02 -2.30
C THR A 9 18.58 -38.71 -3.77
N LYS A 10 17.86 -39.63 -4.43
CA LYS A 10 17.47 -39.45 -5.85
C LYS A 10 16.69 -38.15 -6.07
N THR A 11 15.89 -37.73 -5.09
CA THR A 11 15.12 -36.48 -5.08
C THR A 11 16.00 -35.26 -4.84
N GLU A 12 16.97 -35.32 -3.94
CA GLU A 12 17.92 -34.22 -3.71
C GLU A 12 18.81 -33.98 -4.93
N ARG A 13 19.24 -35.06 -5.61
CA ARG A 13 20.00 -34.92 -6.85
C ARG A 13 19.19 -34.23 -7.96
N GLN A 14 17.90 -34.53 -8.08
CA GLN A 14 17.01 -33.82 -9.01
C GLN A 14 16.87 -32.34 -8.62
N GLY A 15 16.72 -32.04 -7.32
CA GLY A 15 16.66 -30.66 -6.82
C GLY A 15 17.95 -29.87 -7.10
N ILE A 16 19.12 -30.48 -6.87
CA ILE A 16 20.43 -29.86 -7.14
C ILE A 16 20.61 -29.61 -8.64
N ILE A 17 20.22 -30.54 -9.51
CA ILE A 17 20.30 -30.36 -10.96
C ILE A 17 19.41 -29.19 -11.41
N VAL A 18 18.17 -29.11 -10.92
CA VAL A 18 17.26 -27.98 -11.23
C VAL A 18 17.84 -26.65 -10.74
N LEU A 19 18.41 -26.62 -9.54
CA LEU A 19 19.03 -25.43 -8.97
C LEU A 19 20.23 -24.95 -9.80
N VAL A 20 21.09 -25.87 -10.23
CA VAL A 20 22.26 -25.56 -11.08
C VAL A 20 21.82 -25.02 -12.43
N VAL A 21 20.78 -25.60 -13.05
CA VAL A 21 20.23 -25.10 -14.33
C VAL A 21 19.66 -23.69 -14.16
N LEU A 22 18.96 -23.39 -13.06
CA LEU A 22 18.43 -22.05 -12.78
C LEU A 22 19.55 -21.02 -12.59
N ILE A 23 20.62 -21.39 -11.87
CA ILE A 23 21.78 -20.50 -11.67
C ILE A 23 22.49 -20.23 -13.00
N LEU A 24 22.72 -21.26 -13.82
CA LEU A 24 23.31 -21.10 -15.15
C LEU A 24 22.42 -20.25 -16.07
N GLY A 25 21.09 -20.44 -16.00
CA GLY A 25 20.13 -19.61 -16.71
C GLY A 25 20.21 -18.13 -16.32
N ALA A 26 20.26 -17.83 -15.03
CA ALA A 26 20.39 -16.46 -14.51
C ALA A 26 21.72 -15.79 -14.90
N PHE A 27 22.79 -16.57 -15.09
CA PHE A 27 24.07 -16.05 -15.60
C PHE A 27 24.10 -15.93 -17.13
N ALA A 28 23.30 -16.71 -17.84
CA ALA A 28 23.20 -16.66 -19.29
C ALA A 28 22.26 -15.56 -19.79
N THR A 29 21.27 -15.12 -18.99
CA THR A 29 20.31 -14.08 -19.39
C THR A 29 20.95 -12.76 -19.82
N PRO A 30 21.99 -12.20 -19.18
CA PRO A 30 22.61 -10.95 -19.65
C PRO A 30 23.33 -11.16 -20.98
N LYS A 31 24.00 -12.30 -21.17
CA LYS A 31 24.75 -12.61 -22.40
C LYS A 31 23.84 -12.93 -23.59
N LEU A 32 22.67 -13.53 -23.33
CA LEU A 32 21.66 -13.76 -24.35
C LEU A 32 20.97 -12.44 -24.76
N PHE A 33 20.75 -11.54 -23.79
CA PHE A 33 20.20 -10.21 -24.04
C PHE A 33 21.13 -9.35 -24.91
N THR A 34 22.45 -9.42 -24.69
CA THR A 34 23.44 -8.73 -25.54
C THR A 34 23.58 -9.32 -26.95
N LEU A 35 23.16 -10.57 -27.18
CA LEU A 35 23.18 -11.21 -28.50
C LEU A 35 21.91 -10.90 -29.32
N PHE A 36 20.76 -10.71 -28.66
CA PHE A 36 19.48 -10.41 -29.32
C PHE A 36 19.17 -8.91 -29.44
N VAL A 37 19.77 -8.09 -28.58
CA VAL A 37 19.69 -6.63 -28.66
C VAL A 37 21.10 -6.14 -28.99
N HIS A 38 21.40 -5.94 -30.27
CA HIS A 38 22.48 -5.03 -30.62
C HIS A 38 22.07 -3.65 -30.06
N PRO A 39 22.78 -3.09 -29.07
CA PRO A 39 22.62 -1.67 -28.82
C PRO A 39 22.97 -1.00 -30.14
N LYS A 40 22.01 -0.27 -30.73
CA LYS A 40 22.33 0.69 -31.78
C LYS A 40 23.37 1.59 -31.14
N GLU A 41 24.64 1.46 -31.53
CA GLU A 41 25.67 2.43 -31.16
C GLU A 41 25.13 3.77 -31.67
N MET A 42 24.63 4.59 -30.76
CA MET A 42 24.28 5.96 -31.08
C MET A 42 25.60 6.62 -31.43
N ASP A 43 25.68 7.06 -32.68
CA ASP A 43 26.82 7.80 -33.19
C ASP A 43 27.11 8.95 -32.21
N ALA A 44 28.38 9.26 -31.93
CA ALA A 44 28.73 10.30 -30.96
C ALA A 44 28.04 11.65 -31.31
N ALA A 45 27.78 11.86 -32.60
CA ALA A 45 27.02 12.98 -33.14
C ALA A 45 25.50 12.93 -32.84
N GLU A 46 24.87 11.75 -32.76
CA GLU A 46 23.46 11.59 -32.35
C GLU A 46 23.31 11.89 -30.85
N GLN A 47 24.28 11.47 -30.03
CA GLN A 47 24.32 11.76 -28.59
C GLN A 47 24.45 13.26 -28.32
N GLU A 48 25.36 13.93 -29.03
CA GLU A 48 25.59 15.37 -28.89
C GLU A 48 24.38 16.20 -29.36
N ARG A 49 23.67 15.74 -30.40
CA ARG A 49 22.39 16.33 -30.83
C ARG A 49 21.30 16.19 -29.79
N PHE A 50 21.18 15.01 -29.18
CA PHE A 50 20.18 14.75 -28.14
C PHE A 50 20.44 15.60 -26.89
N GLU A 51 21.69 15.73 -26.45
CA GLU A 51 22.06 16.60 -25.33
C GLU A 51 21.76 18.08 -25.62
N LYS A 52 21.93 18.50 -26.87
CA LYS A 52 21.61 19.86 -27.31
C LYS A 52 20.10 20.12 -27.33
N GLU A 53 19.30 19.19 -27.86
CA GLU A 53 17.83 19.26 -27.82
C GLU A 53 17.31 19.28 -26.36
N LEU A 54 17.91 18.50 -25.47
CA LEU A 54 17.52 18.43 -24.07
C LEU A 54 17.80 19.75 -23.34
N ASN A 55 18.96 20.38 -23.59
CA ASN A 55 19.30 21.69 -23.04
C ASN A 55 18.45 22.82 -23.61
N GLU A 56 18.12 22.78 -24.91
CA GLU A 56 17.23 23.74 -25.56
C GLU A 56 15.79 23.62 -25.01
N PHE A 57 15.33 22.40 -24.73
CA PHE A 57 14.06 22.16 -24.07
C PHE A 57 14.03 22.71 -22.64
N ILE A 58 15.08 22.48 -21.83
CA ILE A 58 15.17 23.02 -20.47
C ILE A 58 15.15 24.56 -20.48
N SER A 59 15.86 25.19 -21.40
CA SER A 59 15.87 26.65 -21.52
C SER A 59 14.52 27.20 -22.02
N SER A 60 13.81 26.48 -22.89
CA SER A 60 12.43 26.84 -23.27
C SER A 60 11.44 26.80 -22.09
N LEU A 61 11.66 25.91 -21.12
CA LEU A 61 10.85 25.83 -19.89
C LEU A 61 11.16 26.98 -18.91
N GLU A 62 12.36 27.55 -18.98
CA GLU A 62 12.73 28.74 -18.21
C GLU A 62 12.19 30.03 -18.86
N GLU A 63 12.16 30.11 -20.19
CA GLU A 63 11.62 31.27 -20.92
C GLU A 63 10.08 31.33 -20.94
N THR A 64 9.38 30.20 -20.89
CA THR A 64 7.90 30.15 -20.90
C THR A 64 7.23 30.43 -19.57
N ARG A 65 7.94 31.03 -18.60
CA ARG A 65 7.32 31.66 -17.43
C ARG A 65 7.14 33.17 -17.65
N PRO A 66 6.04 33.62 -18.28
CA PRO A 66 5.74 35.04 -18.26
C PRO A 66 5.40 35.49 -16.84
N HIS A 67 6.08 36.55 -16.44
CA HIS A 67 5.73 37.42 -15.33
C HIS A 67 4.21 37.59 -15.16
N ARG A 68 3.64 36.96 -14.14
CA ARG A 68 2.48 37.50 -13.43
C ARG A 68 2.90 37.82 -12.00
N LYS A 69 3.05 39.11 -11.74
CA LYS A 69 3.28 39.68 -10.41
C LYS A 69 2.09 39.32 -9.50
N PRO A 70 2.29 38.72 -8.32
CA PRO A 70 1.68 39.24 -7.11
C PRO A 70 2.51 40.45 -6.67
N ALA A 71 1.81 41.52 -6.29
CA ALA A 71 2.40 42.76 -5.81
C ALA A 71 3.54 42.51 -4.81
N GLY A 72 4.67 43.14 -5.07
CA GLY A 72 5.87 43.01 -4.25
C GLY A 72 5.63 43.53 -2.84
N THR A 73 5.48 42.61 -1.90
CA THR A 73 6.10 42.83 -0.59
C THR A 73 7.53 42.38 -0.75
N SER A 74 8.44 43.34 -0.79
CA SER A 74 9.87 43.10 -0.77
C SER A 74 10.22 42.25 0.45
N PHE A 75 10.38 40.94 0.25
CA PHE A 75 11.21 40.17 1.16
C PHE A 75 12.64 40.61 0.87
N ARG A 76 13.01 41.70 1.55
CA ARG A 76 14.37 42.02 1.95
C ARG A 76 15.11 40.70 2.11
N SER A 77 16.28 40.60 1.50
CA SER A 77 17.35 39.73 1.99
C SER A 77 17.37 39.90 3.51
N SER A 78 16.78 38.93 4.21
CA SER A 78 16.75 38.95 5.65
C SER A 78 18.22 38.95 6.05
N PRO A 79 18.65 39.86 6.95
CA PRO A 79 20.04 39.93 7.37
C PRO A 79 20.45 38.52 7.78
N LYS A 80 21.68 38.12 7.42
CA LYS A 80 22.32 36.87 7.84
C LYS A 80 22.09 36.77 9.36
N ARG A 81 21.03 36.06 9.76
CA ARG A 81 20.54 36.09 11.14
C ARG A 81 21.65 35.45 11.93
N GLU A 82 22.21 36.20 12.87
CA GLU A 82 23.14 35.68 13.86
C GLU A 82 22.54 34.38 14.40
N THR A 83 23.22 33.26 14.16
CA THR A 83 22.83 31.95 14.66
C THR A 83 23.01 31.98 16.18
N ARG A 84 21.95 32.36 16.88
CA ARG A 84 21.92 32.33 18.35
C ARG A 84 21.61 30.91 18.76
N LEU A 85 22.65 30.19 19.19
CA LEU A 85 22.52 28.88 19.80
C LEU A 85 21.76 29.06 21.12
N THR A 86 20.46 28.83 21.06
CA THR A 86 19.56 28.89 22.21
C THR A 86 19.24 27.47 22.64
N VAL A 87 19.06 27.30 23.95
CA VAL A 87 18.60 26.03 24.50
C VAL A 87 17.20 25.73 23.95
N PHE A 88 16.99 24.51 23.46
CA PHE A 88 15.72 24.10 22.87
C PHE A 88 15.39 22.65 23.22
N ASP A 89 14.08 22.35 23.32
CA ASP A 89 13.58 20.98 23.40
C ASP A 89 13.05 20.56 22.02
N PRO A 90 13.64 19.53 21.38
CA PRO A 90 13.23 19.09 20.05
C PRO A 90 11.78 18.60 19.99
N ASN A 91 11.17 18.23 21.13
CA ASN A 91 9.76 17.80 21.20
C ASN A 91 8.76 18.95 21.31
N THR A 92 9.22 20.17 21.63
CA THR A 92 8.34 21.35 21.80
C THR A 92 8.68 22.49 20.85
N ALA A 93 9.96 22.65 20.48
CA ALA A 93 10.47 23.73 19.63
C ALA A 93 9.71 23.90 18.31
N ASP A 94 9.44 25.14 17.91
CA ASP A 94 8.72 25.44 16.67
C ASP A 94 9.67 25.54 15.45
N SER A 95 9.09 25.68 14.25
CA SER A 95 9.88 25.84 13.02
C SER A 95 10.80 27.07 13.06
N MET A 96 10.39 28.15 13.74
CA MET A 96 11.19 29.37 13.84
C MET A 96 12.43 29.15 14.71
N THR A 97 12.30 28.39 15.80
CA THR A 97 13.40 27.99 16.67
C THR A 97 14.42 27.17 15.89
N PHE A 98 14.00 26.14 15.15
CA PHE A 98 14.92 25.33 14.32
C PHE A 98 15.66 26.15 13.26
N LEU A 99 14.97 27.10 12.62
CA LEU A 99 15.61 28.01 11.65
C LEU A 99 16.64 28.92 12.32
N SER A 100 16.37 29.40 13.54
CA SER A 100 17.32 30.25 14.29
C SER A 100 18.59 29.52 14.74
N LEU A 101 18.50 28.20 14.90
CA LEU A 101 19.62 27.30 15.18
C LEU A 101 20.47 26.98 13.95
N GLY A 102 20.10 27.51 12.77
CA GLY A 102 20.81 27.29 11.52
C GLY A 102 20.40 26.02 10.77
N LEU A 103 19.31 25.36 11.17
CA LEU A 103 18.77 24.22 10.41
C LEU A 103 18.02 24.71 9.17
N PRO A 104 18.17 24.06 8.01
CA PRO A 104 17.45 24.45 6.81
C PRO A 104 15.95 24.18 6.95
N SER A 105 15.12 24.97 6.27
CA SER A 105 13.64 24.90 6.36
C SER A 105 13.06 23.50 6.13
N TRP A 106 13.63 22.75 5.19
CA TRP A 106 13.20 21.38 4.92
C TRP A 106 13.48 20.42 6.10
N MET A 107 14.55 20.65 6.86
CA MET A 107 14.93 19.83 8.01
C MET A 107 14.02 20.14 9.20
N ALA A 108 13.73 21.43 9.46
CA ALA A 108 12.73 21.84 10.44
C ALA A 108 11.35 21.20 10.14
N LYS A 109 10.94 21.18 8.87
CA LYS A 109 9.71 20.51 8.42
C LYS A 109 9.72 19.01 8.70
N ASN A 110 10.85 18.33 8.47
CA ASN A 110 10.98 16.90 8.76
C ASN A 110 10.85 16.60 10.25
N ILE A 111 11.45 17.42 11.12
CA ILE A 111 11.34 17.29 12.58
C ILE A 111 9.89 17.43 13.02
N LEU A 112 9.17 18.44 12.52
CA LEU A 112 7.75 18.63 12.83
C LEU A 112 6.88 17.46 12.33
N ARG A 113 7.19 16.90 11.15
CA ARG A 113 6.49 15.75 10.60
C ARG A 113 6.74 14.46 11.39
N TYR A 114 7.95 14.29 11.92
CA TYR A 114 8.27 13.18 12.83
C TYR A 114 7.41 13.26 14.10
N ARG A 115 7.31 14.45 14.69
CA ARG A 115 6.46 14.73 15.86
C ARG A 115 4.97 14.49 15.59
N SER A 116 4.46 14.96 14.45
CA SER A 116 3.03 14.79 14.10
C SER A 116 2.63 13.33 13.90
N LYS A 117 3.60 12.45 13.60
CA LYS A 117 3.42 10.99 13.51
C LYS A 117 3.70 10.27 14.85
N GLN A 118 3.60 10.97 15.97
CA GLN A 118 3.87 10.47 17.33
C GLN A 118 5.32 10.06 17.60
N GLY A 119 6.27 10.46 16.76
CA GLY A 119 7.70 10.31 17.05
C GLY A 119 8.14 11.28 18.16
N ARG A 120 8.95 10.82 19.12
CA ARG A 120 9.48 11.61 20.24
C ARG A 120 10.98 11.41 20.38
N PHE A 121 11.70 12.47 20.68
CA PHE A 121 13.11 12.44 21.03
C PHE A 121 13.21 12.17 22.53
N HIS A 122 13.85 11.07 22.92
CA HIS A 122 13.95 10.67 24.33
C HIS A 122 15.28 11.08 24.94
N ARG A 123 16.35 11.06 24.14
CA ARG A 123 17.69 11.50 24.54
C ARG A 123 18.25 12.50 23.53
N PRO A 124 19.17 13.41 23.92
CA PRO A 124 19.81 14.33 22.96
C PRO A 124 20.41 13.61 21.76
N GLU A 125 20.90 12.38 21.96
CA GLU A 125 21.46 11.52 20.91
C GLU A 125 20.46 11.11 19.83
N ASP A 126 19.15 11.09 20.12
CA ASP A 126 18.14 10.82 19.11
C ASP A 126 18.09 11.92 18.04
N PHE A 127 18.50 13.14 18.38
CA PHE A 127 18.55 14.25 17.44
C PHE A 127 19.56 14.01 16.30
N ARG A 128 20.61 13.19 16.54
CA ARG A 128 21.57 12.77 15.50
C ARG A 128 20.90 12.03 14.33
N LYS A 129 19.74 11.41 14.55
CA LYS A 129 19.03 10.59 13.55
C LYS A 129 18.24 11.41 12.52
N ILE A 130 18.25 12.74 12.63
CA ILE A 130 17.56 13.63 11.69
C ILE A 130 18.25 13.56 10.33
N TYR A 131 17.47 13.27 9.28
CA TYR A 131 17.97 13.11 7.93
C TYR A 131 18.71 14.38 7.46
N GLY A 132 19.97 14.19 7.05
CA GLY A 132 20.87 15.25 6.55
C GLY A 132 21.47 16.17 7.61
N LEU A 133 21.36 15.84 8.91
CA LEU A 133 22.13 16.49 9.96
C LEU A 133 23.55 15.92 9.97
N THR A 134 24.57 16.77 9.80
CA THR A 134 25.96 16.32 9.87
C THR A 134 26.41 16.08 11.31
N GLU A 135 27.42 15.25 11.50
CA GLU A 135 27.95 14.96 12.84
C GLU A 135 28.54 16.20 13.53
N GLU A 136 29.13 17.11 12.76
CA GLU A 136 29.64 18.40 13.26
C GLU A 136 28.52 19.35 13.70
N GLN A 137 27.44 19.44 12.91
CA GLN A 137 26.25 20.21 13.28
C GLN A 137 25.61 19.65 14.54
N TYR A 138 25.49 18.32 14.63
CA TYR A 138 24.98 17.66 15.83
C TYR A 138 25.83 17.97 17.07
N LYS A 139 27.16 17.86 16.99
CA LYS A 139 28.08 18.20 18.10
C LYS A 139 27.95 19.66 18.55
N THR A 140 27.70 20.57 17.60
CA THR A 140 27.50 22.00 17.90
C THR A 140 26.19 22.27 18.63
N LEU A 141 25.12 21.54 18.27
CA LEU A 141 23.79 21.69 18.87
C LEU A 141 23.63 20.91 20.18
N LEU A 142 24.41 19.84 20.38
CA LEU A 142 24.33 18.94 21.53
C LEU A 142 24.28 19.66 22.90
N PRO A 143 25.11 20.67 23.19
CA PRO A 143 25.06 21.38 24.48
C PRO A 143 23.74 22.14 24.73
N TYR A 144 22.98 22.40 23.67
CA TYR A 144 21.76 23.21 23.70
C TYR A 144 20.48 22.37 23.62
N ILE A 145 20.59 21.05 23.40
CA ILE A 145 19.44 20.15 23.37
C ILE A 145 19.06 19.78 24.80
N GLN A 146 17.94 20.32 25.29
CA GLN A 146 17.37 19.95 26.57
C GLN A 146 16.03 19.26 26.36
N ILE A 147 15.97 17.97 26.63
CA ILE A 147 14.72 17.22 26.63
C ILE A 147 14.25 17.18 28.07
N ALA A 148 13.06 17.70 28.35
CA ALA A 148 12.47 17.59 29.68
C ALA A 148 12.37 16.10 30.05
N LYS A 149 13.16 15.66 31.04
CA LYS A 149 13.00 14.32 31.63
C LYS A 149 11.59 14.25 32.18
N SER A 150 10.71 13.52 31.49
CA SER A 150 9.51 13.00 32.12
C SER A 150 10.01 12.08 33.22
N SER A 151 9.59 12.36 34.45
CA SER A 151 9.79 11.53 35.62
C SER A 151 9.01 10.22 35.44
N GLU A 152 9.52 9.35 34.57
CA GLU A 152 9.20 7.94 34.48
C GLU A 152 10.51 7.22 34.86
N PRO A 153 10.49 6.25 35.80
CA PRO A 153 11.70 5.55 36.19
C PRO A 153 12.40 4.98 34.95
N GLU A 154 13.72 5.17 34.87
CA GLU A 154 14.57 4.40 33.96
C GLU A 154 14.50 2.92 34.38
N GLU A 155 13.42 2.25 34.02
CA GLU A 155 13.48 0.82 33.82
C GLU A 155 14.46 0.60 32.67
N THR A 156 15.55 -0.08 32.99
CA THR A 156 16.31 -0.89 32.04
C THR A 156 15.34 -1.85 31.36
N ARG A 157 14.60 -1.34 30.38
CA ARG A 157 13.69 -2.11 29.55
C ARG A 157 14.58 -2.95 28.67
N ASP A 158 14.82 -4.15 29.17
CA ASP A 158 15.48 -5.23 28.47
C ASP A 158 14.82 -5.33 27.09
N THR A 159 15.52 -4.85 26.05
CA THR A 159 14.97 -4.70 24.69
C THR A 159 14.40 -6.03 24.16
N VAL A 160 14.91 -7.14 24.72
CA VAL A 160 14.43 -8.50 24.51
C VAL A 160 13.01 -8.69 25.04
N GLN A 161 12.66 -8.21 26.24
CA GLN A 161 11.31 -8.35 26.79
C GLN A 161 10.26 -7.49 26.06
N LEU A 162 10.62 -6.32 25.52
CA LEU A 162 9.68 -5.52 24.71
C LEU A 162 9.39 -6.14 23.35
N LEU A 163 10.40 -6.72 22.69
CA LEU A 163 10.22 -7.51 21.47
C LEU A 163 9.42 -8.79 21.77
N THR A 164 9.67 -9.42 22.92
CA THR A 164 8.94 -10.62 23.35
C THR A 164 7.51 -10.29 23.74
N ALA A 165 7.23 -9.20 24.45
CA ALA A 165 5.89 -8.75 24.84
C ALA A 165 5.03 -8.29 23.66
N GLN A 166 5.64 -7.65 22.65
CA GLN A 166 4.95 -7.33 21.40
C GLN A 166 4.74 -8.56 20.50
N SER A 167 5.56 -9.59 20.64
CA SER A 167 5.38 -10.88 19.97
C SER A 167 4.33 -11.75 20.68
N THR A 168 4.30 -11.79 22.02
CA THR A 168 3.33 -12.59 22.80
C THR A 168 1.92 -12.00 22.74
N GLN A 169 1.74 -10.69 22.54
CA GLN A 169 0.41 -10.12 22.27
C GLN A 169 -0.15 -10.50 20.89
N ARG A 170 0.67 -10.97 19.93
CA ARG A 170 0.20 -11.39 18.61
C ARG A 170 -0.36 -12.82 18.60
N ASP A 171 0.06 -13.65 19.55
CA ASP A 171 -0.17 -15.11 19.49
C ASP A 171 -1.15 -15.67 20.54
N THR A 172 -1.76 -14.85 21.40
CA THR A 172 -2.82 -15.31 22.32
C THR A 172 -4.23 -15.19 21.76
N ILE A 173 -4.39 -14.98 20.44
CA ILE A 173 -5.72 -15.06 19.83
C ILE A 173 -6.19 -16.51 19.88
N PHE A 174 -7.13 -16.77 20.79
CA PHE A 174 -7.88 -18.01 20.87
C PHE A 174 -8.35 -18.44 19.48
N LYS A 175 -8.00 -19.68 19.09
CA LYS A 175 -8.41 -20.25 17.82
C LYS A 175 -9.60 -21.18 18.03
N TYR A 176 -10.55 -21.13 17.10
CA TYR A 176 -11.68 -22.05 17.12
C TYR A 176 -11.23 -23.49 16.90
N HIS A 177 -11.89 -24.40 17.60
CA HIS A 177 -11.71 -25.84 17.38
C HIS A 177 -12.39 -26.28 16.08
N PRO A 178 -11.83 -27.28 15.38
CA PRO A 178 -12.46 -27.87 14.19
C PRO A 178 -13.92 -28.25 14.47
N GLY A 179 -14.81 -27.91 13.54
CA GLY A 179 -16.26 -28.10 13.69
C GLY A 179 -17.03 -26.86 14.15
N THR A 180 -16.33 -25.78 14.54
CA THR A 180 -16.98 -24.49 14.78
C THR A 180 -17.36 -23.85 13.44
N VAL A 181 -18.65 -23.53 13.26
CA VAL A 181 -19.17 -22.88 12.06
C VAL A 181 -19.57 -21.45 12.39
N ILE A 182 -19.10 -20.48 11.61
CA ILE A 182 -19.46 -19.06 11.75
C ILE A 182 -20.11 -18.53 10.47
N SER A 183 -21.00 -17.55 10.60
CA SER A 183 -21.63 -16.91 9.43
C SER A 183 -20.60 -16.08 8.64
N LEU A 184 -20.35 -16.43 7.39
CA LEU A 184 -19.43 -15.66 6.52
C LEU A 184 -19.92 -14.23 6.27
N ASN A 185 -21.25 -14.06 6.24
CA ASN A 185 -21.89 -12.78 5.92
C ASN A 185 -22.02 -11.85 7.12
N SER A 186 -22.02 -12.39 8.35
CA SER A 186 -22.16 -11.60 9.58
C SER A 186 -20.86 -11.45 10.37
N ALA A 187 -19.90 -12.38 10.24
CA ALA A 187 -18.70 -12.41 11.06
C ALA A 187 -17.89 -11.11 10.99
N ASP A 188 -17.37 -10.68 12.13
CA ASP A 188 -16.49 -9.52 12.22
C ASP A 188 -15.01 -9.91 11.97
N THR A 189 -14.11 -8.93 11.93
CA THR A 189 -12.69 -9.25 11.72
C THR A 189 -12.06 -9.99 12.89
N THR A 190 -12.63 -9.91 14.10
CA THR A 190 -12.06 -10.55 15.29
C THR A 190 -12.41 -12.04 15.32
N GLU A 191 -13.65 -12.39 15.02
CA GLU A 191 -14.16 -13.76 14.82
C GLU A 191 -13.47 -14.44 13.66
N LEU A 192 -13.31 -13.76 12.52
CA LEU A 192 -12.58 -14.30 11.38
C LEU A 192 -11.14 -14.66 11.76
N LYS A 193 -10.46 -13.83 12.56
CA LYS A 193 -9.09 -14.09 13.03
C LYS A 193 -8.99 -15.29 13.98
N LYS A 194 -10.09 -15.76 14.57
CA LYS A 194 -10.10 -16.97 15.40
C LYS A 194 -10.07 -18.24 14.54
N ILE A 195 -10.38 -18.18 13.24
CA ILE A 195 -10.24 -19.33 12.34
C ILE A 195 -8.76 -19.61 12.07
N PRO A 196 -8.31 -20.89 12.17
CA PRO A 196 -6.96 -21.29 11.77
C PRO A 196 -6.66 -20.93 10.30
N GLY A 197 -5.52 -20.27 10.06
CA GLY A 197 -5.13 -19.81 8.72
C GLY A 197 -5.71 -18.46 8.28
N ILE A 198 -6.57 -17.82 9.09
CA ILE A 198 -7.03 -16.44 8.85
C ILE A 198 -6.31 -15.47 9.79
N GLY A 199 -5.48 -14.61 9.20
CA GLY A 199 -4.83 -13.49 9.89
C GLY A 199 -5.56 -12.16 9.62
N SER A 200 -5.07 -11.07 10.24
CA SER A 200 -5.66 -9.72 10.11
C SER A 200 -5.83 -9.25 8.66
N VAL A 201 -4.88 -9.59 7.78
CA VAL A 201 -4.94 -9.23 6.35
C VAL A 201 -6.08 -9.96 5.65
N ILE A 202 -6.20 -11.27 5.88
CA ILE A 202 -7.22 -12.11 5.26
C ILE A 202 -8.61 -11.72 5.77
N ALA A 203 -8.75 -11.53 7.09
CA ALA A 203 -10.00 -11.07 7.70
C ALA A 203 -10.47 -9.74 7.09
N ARG A 204 -9.55 -8.77 6.92
CA ARG A 204 -9.86 -7.49 6.27
C ARG A 204 -10.23 -7.67 4.80
N LYS A 205 -9.54 -8.53 4.06
CA LYS A 205 -9.87 -8.85 2.65
C LYS A 205 -11.29 -9.41 2.54
N ILE A 206 -11.66 -10.37 3.39
CA ILE A 206 -13.00 -10.98 3.42
C ILE A 206 -14.06 -9.91 3.67
N VAL A 207 -13.90 -9.09 4.73
CA VAL A 207 -14.88 -8.05 5.08
C VAL A 207 -15.00 -6.98 3.99
N ASN A 208 -13.89 -6.53 3.42
CA ASN A 208 -13.91 -5.56 2.33
C ASN A 208 -14.59 -6.13 1.08
N TYR A 209 -14.31 -7.38 0.75
CA TYR A 209 -14.94 -8.04 -0.39
C TYR A 209 -16.44 -8.19 -0.19
N ARG A 210 -16.84 -8.67 0.98
CA ARG A 210 -18.25 -8.79 1.41
C ARG A 210 -19.02 -7.49 1.21
N LYS A 211 -18.43 -6.37 1.63
CA LYS A 211 -19.06 -5.04 1.50
C LYS A 211 -19.29 -4.62 0.05
N ARG A 212 -18.36 -4.93 -0.85
CA ARG A 212 -18.49 -4.63 -2.29
C ARG A 212 -19.51 -5.54 -2.98
N LEU A 213 -19.48 -6.82 -2.63
CA LEU A 213 -20.35 -7.85 -3.19
C LEU A 213 -21.79 -7.75 -2.69
N GLY A 214 -22.00 -7.21 -1.47
CA GLY A 214 -23.32 -7.09 -0.85
C GLY A 214 -23.70 -8.28 0.04
N ALA A 215 -23.05 -9.42 -0.15
CA ALA A 215 -22.87 -10.57 0.75
C ALA A 215 -22.19 -11.68 -0.08
N PHE A 216 -21.71 -12.75 0.53
CA PHE A 216 -21.36 -13.97 -0.19
C PHE A 216 -22.61 -14.83 -0.40
N CYS A 217 -22.83 -15.32 -1.62
CA CYS A 217 -23.89 -16.29 -1.91
C CYS A 217 -23.37 -17.74 -1.90
N ARG A 218 -22.08 -17.93 -2.19
CA ARG A 218 -21.42 -19.24 -2.24
C ARG A 218 -20.00 -19.16 -1.72
N ILE A 219 -19.48 -20.27 -1.20
CA ILE A 219 -18.16 -20.29 -0.56
C ILE A 219 -17.02 -20.15 -1.58
N GLU A 220 -17.26 -20.56 -2.82
CA GLU A 220 -16.31 -20.51 -3.94
C GLU A 220 -15.90 -19.06 -4.28
N GLN A 221 -16.73 -18.08 -3.95
CA GLN A 221 -16.41 -16.65 -4.12
C GLN A 221 -15.19 -16.20 -3.31
N LEU A 222 -14.79 -16.96 -2.28
CA LEU A 222 -13.52 -16.71 -1.59
C LEU A 222 -12.30 -16.90 -2.50
N GLN A 223 -12.42 -17.70 -3.57
CA GLN A 223 -11.34 -17.87 -4.55
C GLN A 223 -11.07 -16.59 -5.34
N GLU A 224 -12.08 -15.73 -5.53
CA GLU A 224 -11.96 -14.44 -6.22
C GLU A 224 -11.06 -13.46 -5.47
N ILE A 225 -10.87 -13.67 -4.16
CA ILE A 225 -9.91 -12.95 -3.31
C ILE A 225 -8.66 -13.76 -2.97
N GLN A 226 -8.35 -14.77 -3.79
CA GLN A 226 -7.17 -15.63 -3.69
C GLN A 226 -7.12 -16.47 -2.40
N LEU A 227 -8.29 -16.87 -1.87
CA LEU A 227 -8.37 -17.77 -0.71
C LEU A 227 -8.79 -19.17 -1.14
N LYS A 228 -8.21 -20.19 -0.50
CA LYS A 228 -8.53 -21.60 -0.77
C LYS A 228 -9.85 -21.96 -0.11
N ALA A 229 -10.96 -21.86 -0.85
CA ALA A 229 -12.30 -22.16 -0.36
C ALA A 229 -12.42 -23.55 0.28
N GLU A 230 -11.73 -24.57 -0.26
CA GLU A 230 -11.73 -25.94 0.26
C GLU A 230 -11.32 -26.02 1.74
N LYS A 231 -10.28 -25.27 2.14
CA LYS A 231 -9.80 -25.26 3.53
C LYS A 231 -10.72 -24.52 4.48
N LEU A 232 -11.47 -23.55 3.95
CA LEU A 232 -12.31 -22.64 4.71
C LEU A 232 -13.76 -23.10 4.80
N ARG A 233 -14.20 -23.95 3.87
CA ARG A 233 -15.56 -24.50 3.78
C ARG A 233 -16.09 -25.08 5.11
N PRO A 234 -15.32 -25.83 5.91
CA PRO A 234 -15.82 -26.37 7.18
C PRO A 234 -16.12 -25.31 8.25
N TRP A 235 -15.60 -24.10 8.10
CA TRP A 235 -15.67 -23.04 9.11
C TRP A 235 -16.80 -22.04 8.87
N PHE A 236 -17.44 -22.09 7.70
CA PHE A 236 -18.37 -21.05 7.27
C PHE A 236 -19.76 -21.59 6.97
N SER A 237 -20.79 -20.90 7.47
CA SER A 237 -22.17 -20.97 6.99
C SER A 237 -22.50 -19.73 6.17
N ILE A 238 -23.36 -19.89 5.17
CA ILE A 238 -23.83 -18.80 4.32
C ILE A 238 -25.34 -18.75 4.41
N ASP A 239 -25.86 -17.58 4.77
CA ASP A 239 -27.29 -17.27 4.69
C ASP A 239 -27.54 -16.37 3.49
N ALA A 240 -28.30 -16.89 2.52
CA ALA A 240 -28.68 -16.18 1.30
C ALA A 240 -29.68 -15.03 1.57
N GLY A 241 -30.35 -15.01 2.72
CA GLY A 241 -31.25 -13.92 3.12
C GLY A 241 -30.53 -12.60 3.40
N GLN A 242 -29.22 -12.62 3.60
CA GLN A 242 -28.42 -11.43 3.92
C GLN A 242 -27.88 -10.69 2.68
N ILE A 243 -28.26 -11.12 1.47
CA ILE A 243 -27.73 -10.53 0.23
C ILE A 243 -28.36 -9.15 -0.03
N HIS A 244 -27.51 -8.12 -0.03
CA HIS A 244 -27.92 -6.76 -0.36
C HIS A 244 -27.93 -6.55 -1.86
N ARG A 245 -29.13 -6.52 -2.45
CA ARG A 245 -29.31 -6.35 -3.90
C ARG A 245 -29.20 -4.90 -4.35
N ILE A 246 -28.64 -4.71 -5.53
CA ILE A 246 -28.55 -3.42 -6.22
C ILE A 246 -29.78 -3.26 -7.12
N ASN A 247 -30.57 -2.22 -6.89
CA ASN A 247 -31.69 -1.89 -7.76
C ASN A 247 -31.18 -1.31 -9.09
N LEU A 248 -31.34 -2.06 -10.18
CA LEU A 248 -30.88 -1.69 -11.51
C LEU A 248 -31.68 -0.58 -12.17
N ASN A 249 -32.74 -0.06 -11.56
CA ASN A 249 -33.48 1.11 -12.06
C ASN A 249 -33.10 2.39 -11.30
N LYS A 250 -32.75 2.26 -10.01
CA LYS A 250 -32.45 3.40 -9.12
C LYS A 250 -30.96 3.65 -8.88
N ALA A 251 -30.11 2.62 -8.96
CA ALA A 251 -28.70 2.76 -8.60
C ALA A 251 -27.93 3.69 -9.53
N SER A 252 -27.06 4.54 -8.99
CA SER A 252 -26.16 5.39 -9.77
C SER A 252 -25.10 4.56 -10.51
N LEU A 253 -24.49 5.17 -11.54
CA LEU A 253 -23.38 4.54 -12.27
C LEU A 253 -22.25 4.14 -11.31
N GLU A 254 -21.84 5.04 -10.42
CA GLU A 254 -20.80 4.80 -9.42
C GLU A 254 -21.15 3.65 -8.45
N ARG A 255 -22.42 3.58 -8.01
CA ARG A 255 -22.86 2.51 -7.11
C ARG A 255 -22.80 1.14 -7.76
N MET A 256 -23.11 1.07 -9.06
CA MET A 256 -23.02 -0.15 -9.86
C MET A 256 -21.56 -0.55 -10.06
N THR A 257 -20.68 0.37 -10.45
CA THR A 257 -19.25 0.07 -10.69
C THR A 257 -18.47 -0.30 -9.44
N TYR A 258 -18.98 0.02 -8.25
CA TYR A 258 -18.42 -0.47 -6.98
C TYR A 258 -18.56 -2.00 -6.80
N HIS A 259 -19.52 -2.61 -7.49
CA HIS A 259 -19.78 -4.05 -7.39
C HIS A 259 -18.75 -4.86 -8.21
N PRO A 260 -18.16 -5.95 -7.69
CA PRO A 260 -17.11 -6.71 -8.39
C PRO A 260 -17.51 -7.28 -9.75
N TYR A 261 -18.80 -7.56 -9.94
CA TYR A 261 -19.34 -8.14 -11.18
C TYR A 261 -19.93 -7.13 -12.16
N ILE A 262 -19.86 -5.82 -11.88
CA ILE A 262 -20.34 -4.79 -12.80
C ILE A 262 -19.19 -3.84 -13.12
N ASN A 263 -18.68 -3.92 -14.35
CA ASN A 263 -17.67 -2.98 -14.82
C ASN A 263 -18.31 -1.66 -15.31
N PHE A 264 -17.46 -0.69 -15.65
CA PHE A 264 -17.91 0.62 -16.13
C PHE A 264 -18.79 0.55 -17.40
N TYR A 265 -18.43 -0.30 -18.35
CA TYR A 265 -19.16 -0.43 -19.62
C TYR A 265 -20.55 -1.04 -19.39
N GLN A 266 -20.63 -2.10 -18.58
CA GLN A 266 -21.90 -2.71 -18.17
C GLN A 266 -22.80 -1.72 -17.43
N ALA A 267 -22.25 -0.96 -16.49
CA ALA A 267 -22.99 0.10 -15.79
C ALA A 267 -23.49 1.19 -16.74
N LYS A 268 -22.66 1.60 -17.72
CA LYS A 268 -23.03 2.57 -18.75
C LYS A 268 -24.19 2.07 -19.60
N VAL A 269 -24.14 0.83 -20.07
CA VAL A 269 -25.23 0.19 -20.83
C VAL A 269 -26.53 0.19 -20.04
N ILE A 270 -26.49 -0.14 -18.75
CA ILE A 270 -27.67 -0.10 -17.87
C ILE A 270 -28.26 1.31 -17.82
N VAL A 271 -27.44 2.35 -17.63
CA VAL A 271 -27.92 3.74 -17.59
C VAL A 271 -28.50 4.18 -18.94
N GLU A 272 -27.85 3.84 -20.04
CA GLU A 272 -28.35 4.16 -21.38
C GLU A 272 -29.66 3.45 -21.70
N TYR A 273 -29.78 2.18 -21.30
CA TYR A 273 -31.01 1.43 -21.41
C TYR A 273 -32.16 2.15 -20.70
N ARG A 274 -31.93 2.59 -19.45
CA ARG A 274 -32.93 3.34 -18.66
C ARG A 274 -33.40 4.59 -19.38
N LYS A 275 -32.48 5.32 -20.01
CA LYS A 275 -32.78 6.56 -20.74
C LYS A 275 -33.56 6.31 -22.03
N LYS A 276 -33.24 5.24 -22.77
CA LYS A 276 -33.80 4.96 -24.11
C LYS A 276 -35.09 4.13 -24.07
N LYS A 277 -35.13 3.09 -23.24
CA LYS A 277 -36.20 2.08 -23.20
C LYS A 277 -37.04 2.11 -21.91
N GLY A 278 -36.64 2.91 -20.92
CA GLY A 278 -37.31 2.99 -19.62
C GLY A 278 -36.81 1.95 -18.63
N SER A 279 -37.65 1.60 -17.64
CA SER A 279 -37.27 0.68 -16.55
C SER A 279 -36.94 -0.73 -17.06
N ILE A 280 -35.82 -1.28 -16.58
CA ILE A 280 -35.42 -2.67 -16.78
C ILE A 280 -36.37 -3.54 -15.96
N LYS A 281 -37.02 -4.51 -16.61
CA LYS A 281 -37.95 -5.45 -15.96
C LYS A 281 -37.29 -6.80 -15.68
N SER A 282 -36.30 -7.18 -16.49
CA SER A 282 -35.59 -8.45 -16.34
C SER A 282 -34.15 -8.32 -16.77
N LEU A 283 -33.26 -8.99 -16.03
CA LEU A 283 -31.84 -9.08 -16.35
C LEU A 283 -31.59 -9.64 -17.76
N LYS A 284 -32.48 -10.51 -18.26
CA LYS A 284 -32.41 -11.07 -19.62
C LYS A 284 -32.44 -10.00 -20.71
N GLN A 285 -33.02 -8.83 -20.46
CA GLN A 285 -33.03 -7.74 -21.44
C GLN A 285 -31.63 -7.18 -21.72
N LEU A 286 -30.69 -7.39 -20.80
CA LEU A 286 -29.29 -6.98 -20.94
C LEU A 286 -28.46 -7.98 -21.76
N SER A 287 -28.95 -9.20 -22.00
CA SER A 287 -28.22 -10.20 -22.81
C SER A 287 -28.12 -9.84 -24.29
N LEU A 288 -28.85 -8.81 -24.74
CA LEU A 288 -28.79 -8.29 -26.10
C LEU A 288 -27.57 -7.39 -26.33
N TYR A 289 -26.85 -7.02 -25.28
CA TYR A 289 -25.69 -6.14 -25.32
C TYR A 289 -24.41 -6.97 -25.22
N GLU A 290 -23.42 -6.64 -26.04
CA GLU A 290 -22.15 -7.36 -26.14
C GLU A 290 -21.35 -7.32 -24.83
N GLU A 291 -21.57 -6.29 -24.01
CA GLU A 291 -20.91 -6.11 -22.72
C GLU A 291 -21.36 -7.13 -21.64
N PHE A 292 -22.41 -7.90 -21.88
CA PHE A 292 -22.94 -8.89 -20.95
C PHE A 292 -22.81 -10.30 -21.50
N THR A 293 -21.88 -11.08 -20.93
CA THR A 293 -21.82 -12.52 -21.22
C THR A 293 -22.88 -13.29 -20.42
N PRO A 294 -23.30 -14.49 -20.86
CA PRO A 294 -24.22 -15.32 -20.09
C PRO A 294 -23.72 -15.62 -18.67
N ALA A 295 -22.40 -15.83 -18.52
CA ALA A 295 -21.76 -16.08 -17.23
C ALA A 295 -21.81 -14.85 -16.30
N ASP A 296 -21.73 -13.63 -16.85
CA ASP A 296 -21.85 -12.42 -16.05
C ASP A 296 -23.28 -12.25 -15.52
N LEU A 297 -24.28 -12.56 -16.34
CA LEU A 297 -25.68 -12.48 -15.95
C LEU A 297 -26.00 -13.47 -14.82
N GLU A 298 -25.52 -14.72 -14.93
CA GLU A 298 -25.67 -15.73 -13.87
C GLU A 298 -25.01 -15.29 -12.56
N ARG A 299 -23.81 -14.68 -12.62
CA ARG A 299 -23.12 -14.16 -11.44
C ARG A 299 -23.84 -12.97 -10.82
N LEU A 300 -24.48 -12.13 -11.63
CA LEU A 300 -25.17 -10.92 -11.19
C LEU A 300 -26.53 -11.19 -10.60
N GLU A 301 -27.24 -12.21 -11.09
CA GLU A 301 -28.60 -12.58 -10.68
C GLU A 301 -28.88 -12.48 -9.16
N PRO A 302 -28.07 -13.06 -8.25
CA PRO A 302 -28.35 -12.97 -6.81
C PRO A 302 -28.20 -11.57 -6.23
N TYR A 303 -27.45 -10.68 -6.88
CA TYR A 303 -27.01 -9.37 -6.38
C TYR A 303 -27.78 -8.18 -6.94
N VAL A 304 -28.71 -8.40 -7.86
CA VAL A 304 -29.43 -7.33 -8.55
C VAL A 304 -30.93 -7.52 -8.45
N CYS A 305 -31.67 -6.42 -8.45
CA CYS A 305 -33.12 -6.44 -8.57
C CYS A 305 -33.60 -5.43 -9.61
N CYS A 306 -34.69 -5.78 -10.28
CA CYS A 306 -35.36 -4.94 -11.28
C CYS A 306 -36.64 -4.31 -10.76
N ASP A 307 -37.06 -4.66 -9.53
CA ASP A 307 -38.32 -4.21 -8.95
C ASP A 307 -38.29 -2.71 -8.61
N LEU A 308 -39.46 -2.07 -8.67
CA LEU A 308 -39.66 -0.65 -8.38
C LEU A 308 -39.73 -0.39 -6.87
#